data_AF-A0A0C3RYY0-F1
#
_entry.id   AF-A0A0C3RYY0-F1
#
_cell.length_a   1.000
_cell.length_b   1.000
_cell.length_c   1.000
_cell.angle_alpha   90.00
_cell.angle_beta   90.00
_cell.angle_gamma   90.00
#
_symmetry.space_group_name_H-M   'P 1'
#
loop_
_entity.id
_entity.type
_entity.pdbx_description
1 polymer ?
#
loop_
_entity_poly.entity_id
_entity_poly.type
_entity_poly.pdbx_seq_one_letter_code
_entity_poly.pdbx_strand_id
1 'polypeptide(L)' 'SGKTYSFVALPGNAVKKRPRRRYDEIERLYRCSFPSCTKAYGTLNHLNAHVTMQKHGSKRSPGEFKELRKQWRLQKKEQE' A
#
# COMPACT_ATOMS: atom_id res chain seq x y z
N SER A 1 7.28 -39.28 12.19
CA SER A 1 6.35 -39.09 11.05
C SER A 1 6.50 -37.72 10.43
N GLY A 2 7.20 -37.62 9.30
CA GLY A 2 7.29 -36.39 8.50
C GLY A 2 6.11 -36.28 7.54
N LYS A 3 5.43 -35.14 7.51
CA LYS A 3 4.30 -34.89 6.61
C LYS A 3 4.82 -34.67 5.19
N THR A 4 4.52 -35.59 4.28
CA THR A 4 4.83 -35.47 2.85
C THR A 4 3.85 -34.52 2.19
N TYR A 5 4.31 -33.32 1.82
CA TYR A 5 3.52 -32.37 1.04
C TYR A 5 3.70 -32.68 -0.45
N SER A 6 2.64 -33.16 -1.10
CA SER A 6 2.61 -33.40 -2.54
C SER A 6 2.20 -32.12 -3.28
N PHE A 7 3.10 -31.59 -4.11
CA PHE A 7 2.85 -30.40 -4.93
C PHE A 7 2.33 -30.84 -6.31
N VAL A 8 1.01 -31.02 -6.42
CA VAL A 8 0.36 -31.30 -7.71
C VAL A 8 0.15 -29.97 -8.44
N ALA A 9 0.82 -29.78 -9.58
CA ALA A 9 0.59 -28.62 -10.43
C ALA A 9 -0.75 -28.78 -11.16
N LEU A 10 -1.73 -27.95 -10.81
CA LEU A 10 -3.03 -27.91 -11.49
C LEU A 10 -2.87 -27.34 -12.91
N PRO A 11 -3.26 -28.07 -13.97
CA PRO A 11 -3.22 -27.55 -15.32
C PRO A 11 -4.24 -26.40 -15.45
N GLY A 12 -3.75 -25.21 -15.84
CA GLY A 12 -4.58 -24.01 -16.02
C GLY A 12 -4.24 -22.83 -15.10
N ASN A 13 -3.48 -23.04 -14.01
CA ASN A 13 -3.08 -21.97 -13.09
C ASN A 13 -1.82 -21.21 -13.52
N ALA A 14 -1.71 -20.86 -14.80
CA ALA A 14 -0.76 -19.85 -15.26
C ALA A 14 -1.27 -18.44 -14.91
N VAL A 15 -1.54 -18.19 -13.61
CA VAL A 15 -1.93 -16.86 -13.14
C VAL A 15 -0.74 -15.96 -13.35
N LYS A 16 -0.79 -15.14 -14.42
CA LYS A 16 0.18 -14.08 -14.65
C LYS A 16 0.21 -13.19 -13.42
N LYS A 17 1.25 -13.33 -12.60
CA LYS A 17 1.45 -12.49 -11.42
C LYS A 17 1.58 -11.05 -11.90
N ARG A 18 0.88 -10.13 -11.23
CA ARG A 18 1.06 -8.70 -11.50
C ARG A 18 2.54 -8.34 -11.31
N PRO A 19 3.16 -7.61 -12.25
CA PRO A 19 4.54 -7.15 -12.08
C PRO A 19 4.68 -6.42 -10.75
N ARG A 20 5.71 -6.78 -9.99
CA ARG A 20 6.02 -6.07 -8.75
C ARG A 20 6.61 -4.71 -9.13
N ARG A 21 5.93 -3.63 -8.73
CA ARG A 21 6.46 -2.26 -8.87
C ARG A 21 7.79 -2.11 -8.13
N ARG A 22 8.72 -1.35 -8.71
CA ARG A 22 10.02 -1.07 -8.10
C ARG A 22 9.85 -0.10 -6.92
N TYR A 23 10.85 -0.03 -6.05
CA TYR A 23 10.79 0.83 -4.84
C TYR A 23 10.58 2.31 -5.19
N ASP A 24 11.28 2.81 -6.21
CA ASP A 24 11.17 4.19 -6.72
C ASP A 24 9.83 4.50 -7.39
N GLU A 25 9.18 3.49 -7.97
CA GLU A 25 7.89 3.65 -8.66
C GLU A 25 6.72 3.81 -7.68
N ILE A 26 6.92 3.49 -6.39
CA ILE A 26 5.88 3.57 -5.37
C ILE A 26 5.98 4.92 -4.67
N GLU A 27 5.15 5.86 -5.10
CA GLU A 27 5.01 7.15 -4.41
C GLU A 27 4.36 6.97 -3.03
N ARG A 28 5.09 7.33 -1.97
CA ARG A 28 4.65 7.20 -0.58
C ARG A 28 4.01 8.49 -0.08
N LEU A 29 2.85 8.80 -0.63
CA LEU A 29 2.12 10.04 -0.33
C LEU A 29 1.43 10.01 1.03
N TYR A 30 1.13 8.81 1.55
CA TYR A 30 0.42 8.64 2.81
C TYR A 30 1.42 8.62 3.98
N ARG A 31 1.82 9.81 4.44
CA ARG A 31 2.68 9.98 5.62
C ARG A 31 1.89 9.82 6.91
N CYS A 32 2.49 9.19 7.91
CA CYS A 32 1.94 9.21 9.26
C CYS A 32 2.02 10.63 9.81
N SER A 33 0.94 11.13 10.42
CA SER A 33 0.94 12.47 11.01
C SER A 33 1.39 12.46 12.48
N PHE A 34 1.92 11.35 12.98
CA PHE A 34 2.35 11.23 14.37
C PHE A 34 3.73 11.89 14.52
N PRO A 35 3.94 12.76 15.52
CA PRO A 35 5.14 13.60 15.60
C PRO A 35 6.45 12.82 15.75
N SER A 36 6.41 11.56 16.22
CA SER A 36 7.60 10.68 16.27
C SER A 36 7.65 9.66 15.12
N CYS A 37 6.77 9.77 14.12
CA CYS A 37 6.74 8.85 12.99
C CYS A 37 7.01 9.54 11.66
N THR A 38 8.15 9.18 11.05
CA THR A 38 8.55 9.63 9.72
C THR A 38 8.14 8.65 8.60
N LYS A 39 7.39 7.59 8.93
CA LYS A 39 7.02 6.55 7.95
C LYS A 39 5.96 7.05 6.98
N ALA A 40 6.17 6.70 5.72
CA ALA A 40 5.28 7.00 4.62
C ALA A 40 4.92 5.72 3.88
N TYR A 41 3.69 5.65 3.36
CA TYR A 41 3.15 4.47 2.69
C TYR A 41 2.54 4.83 1.35
N GLY A 42 2.55 3.87 0.41
CA GLY A 42 2.02 4.07 -0.94
C GLY A 42 0.49 3.98 -1.03
N THR A 43 -0.16 3.37 -0.03
CA THR A 43 -1.63 3.30 0.03
C THR A 43 -2.14 3.57 1.44
N LEU A 44 -3.38 4.06 1.53
CA LEU A 44 -4.05 4.34 2.78
C LEU A 44 -4.22 3.09 3.65
N ASN A 45 -4.44 1.91 3.07
CA ASN A 45 -4.55 0.66 3.83
C ASN A 45 -3.27 0.36 4.62
N HIS A 46 -2.09 0.55 4.02
CA HIS A 46 -0.83 0.34 4.71
C HIS A 46 -0.59 1.39 5.80
N LEU A 47 -0.97 2.66 5.56
CA LEU A 47 -0.92 3.69 6.59
C LEU A 47 -1.87 3.37 7.76
N ASN A 48 -3.09 2.93 7.47
CA ASN A 48 -4.07 2.60 8.51
C ASN A 48 -3.64 1.39 9.33
N ALA A 49 -3.09 0.35 8.69
CA ALA A 49 -2.47 -0.78 9.40
C ALA A 49 -1.34 -0.29 10.32
N HIS A 50 -0.45 0.56 9.79
CA HIS A 50 0.63 1.17 10.57
C HIS A 50 0.11 1.97 11.77
N VAL A 51 -0.88 2.83 11.58
CA VAL A 51 -1.47 3.65 12.66
C VAL A 51 -2.06 2.76 13.75
N THR A 52 -2.77 1.70 13.38
CA THR A 52 -3.33 0.74 14.35
C THR A 52 -2.27 -0.05 15.09
N MET A 53 -1.24 -0.53 14.40
CA MET A 53 -0.19 -1.36 15.00
C MET A 53 0.72 -0.55 15.92
N GLN A 54 1.09 0.67 15.51
CA GLN A 54 1.98 1.55 16.27
C GLN A 54 1.23 2.43 17.27
N LYS A 55 -0.09 2.27 17.39
CA LYS A 55 -0.96 3.06 18.26
C LYS A 55 -0.80 4.58 18.04
N HIS A 56 -0.61 5.00 16.79
CA HIS A 56 -0.49 6.41 16.39
C HIS A 56 -1.85 7.14 16.37
N GLY A 57 -2.79 6.72 17.21
CA GLY A 57 -4.14 7.25 17.33
C GLY A 57 -5.15 6.60 16.37
N SER A 58 -6.15 7.39 15.99
CA SER A 58 -7.32 6.93 15.22
C SER A 58 -6.98 6.62 13.76
N LYS A 59 -7.65 5.59 13.22
CA LYS A 59 -7.61 5.25 11.79
C LYS A 59 -7.96 6.48 10.96
N ARG A 60 -7.23 6.69 9.87
CA ARG A 60 -7.48 7.82 8.98
C ARG A 60 -8.63 7.49 8.04
N SER A 61 -9.51 8.48 7.85
CA SER A 61 -10.66 8.33 6.97
C SER A 61 -10.23 8.55 5.50
N PRO A 62 -10.90 7.89 4.55
CA PRO A 62 -10.71 8.18 3.12
C PRO A 62 -11.10 9.62 2.72
N GLY A 63 -11.87 10.32 3.57
CA GLY A 63 -12.32 11.69 3.37
C GLY A 63 -11.16 12.68 3.43
N GLU A 64 -10.29 12.54 4.43
CA GLU A 64 -9.06 13.35 4.61
C GLU A 64 -8.14 13.31 3.38
N PHE A 65 -8.16 12.19 2.66
CA PHE A 65 -7.32 11.97 1.48
C PHE A 65 -8.07 12.20 0.16
N LYS A 66 -9.32 12.70 0.20
CA LYS A 66 -10.09 13.01 -1.02
C LYS A 66 -9.43 14.15 -1.79
N GLU A 67 -9.02 15.20 -1.09
CA GLU A 67 -8.34 16.36 -1.68
C GLU A 67 -6.91 16.01 -2.10
N LEU A 68 -6.16 15.28 -1.27
CA LEU A 68 -4.83 14.77 -1.63
C LEU A 68 -4.88 13.96 -2.93
N ARG A 69 -5.85 13.04 -3.08
CA ARG A 69 -6.03 12.25 -4.32
C ARG A 69 -6.49 13.08 -5.52
N LYS A 70 -7.18 14.20 -5.29
CA LYS A 70 -7.59 15.12 -6.36
C LYS A 70 -6.38 15.91 -6.84
N GLN A 71 -5.65 16.55 -5.92
CA GLN A 71 -4.43 17.29 -6.22
C GLN A 71 -3.38 16.42 -6.89
N TRP A 72 -3.17 15.19 -6.40
CA TRP A 72 -2.24 14.26 -7.02
C TRP A 72 -2.63 13.96 -8.46
N ARG A 73 -3.91 13.68 -8.74
CA ARG A 73 -4.37 13.36 -10.09
C ARG A 73 -4.21 14.54 -11.05
N LEU A 74 -4.35 15.76 -10.54
CA LEU A 74 -4.09 16.98 -11.31
C LEU A 74 -2.60 17.16 -11.57
N GLN A 75 -1.75 17.04 -10.54
CA GLN A 75 -0.28 17.12 -10.69
C GLN A 75 0.24 16.09 -11.69
N LYS A 76 -0.24 14.85 -11.62
CA LYS A 76 0.19 13.80 -12.54
C LYS A 76 -0.29 14.00 -13.97
N LYS A 77 -1.39 14.74 -14.17
CA LYS A 77 -1.90 15.13 -15.48
C LYS A 77 -1.16 16.34 -16.06
N GLU A 78 -0.67 17.23 -15.21
CA GLU A 78 0.08 18.42 -15.61
C GLU A 78 1.56 18.12 -15.88
N GLN A 79 2.07 17.03 -15.28
CA GLN A 79 3.44 16.53 -15.50
C GLN A 79 3.53 15.54 -16.68
N GLU A 80 2.40 15.18 -17.29
CA GLU A 80 2.29 14.38 -18.53
C GLU A 80 2.17 15.32 -19.74
#